data_AF-A0A7C5WEW2-F1
#
_entry.id   AF-A0A7C5WEW2-F1
#
_cell.length_a   1.000
_cell.length_b   1.000
_cell.length_c   1.000
_cell.angle_alpha   90.00
_cell.angle_beta   90.00
_cell.angle_gamma   90.00
#
_symmetry.space_group_name_H-M   'P 1'
#
loop_
_entity.id
_entity.type
_entity.pdbx_description
1 polymer ?
#
loop_
_entity_poly.entity_id
_entity_poly.type
_entity_poly.pdbx_seq_one_letter_code
_entity_poly.pdbx_strand_id
1 'polypeptide(L)'
;QADETKLPPKEWNLKKLLTSHEMAHVAFTLAMQTVMGAFVLLTLGRWFGLGPLAQGVGAWLPWVMVALAAFGLLKLNMHLGRPHRFYRGFYNLRLSPVSREIAGVSAFFAGLAGYAFFNLFDNAVTGALRELSALLALAGIGVGGFYMYKLYRIKARPYWDHWHTAVAFVSTAVAGGAVLVALAALIGGAFTPALGQLTGWLAALALAVEAAALFAQWRQQHAASSEAAVSWVFMTRTYGHSFSLRLALMAAAFIAALALAASGWPAALIALATALLAEKLLGRALFFAVVVPTTMPGAYFWKNPGFIEHAREVGLADNPLLGVAYEGHHKFRLDELIATIRDTSWEEKKDQLRRIFTG
;
A
#
# COMPACT_ATOMS: atom_id res chain seq x y z
N GLN A 1 -10.05 17.60 26.68
CA GLN A 1 -9.29 16.33 26.75
C GLN A 1 -10.23 15.25 27.26
N ALA A 2 -10.14 14.02 26.73
CA ALA A 2 -10.96 12.91 27.20
C ALA A 2 -10.49 12.49 28.60
N ASP A 3 -11.44 12.25 29.51
CA ASP A 3 -11.15 11.74 30.86
C ASP A 3 -10.63 10.30 30.76
N GLU A 4 -9.32 10.10 30.94
CA GLU A 4 -8.67 8.81 30.75
C GLU A 4 -9.16 7.73 31.73
N THR A 5 -9.73 8.14 32.87
CA THR A 5 -10.28 7.22 33.89
C THR A 5 -11.59 6.57 33.44
N LYS A 6 -12.25 7.13 32.42
CA LYS A 6 -13.53 6.65 31.86
C LYS A 6 -13.37 5.90 30.54
N LEU A 7 -12.14 5.74 30.05
CA LEU A 7 -11.88 5.03 28.80
C LEU A 7 -11.93 3.51 29.01
N PRO A 8 -12.43 2.74 28.02
CA PRO A 8 -12.45 1.28 28.10
C PRO A 8 -11.03 0.70 28.23
N PRO A 9 -10.89 -0.54 28.72
CA PRO A 9 -9.60 -1.22 28.79
C PRO A 9 -8.98 -1.41 27.39
N LYS A 10 -7.68 -1.73 27.36
CA LYS A 10 -6.99 -2.05 26.11
C LYS A 10 -7.44 -3.41 25.60
N GLU A 11 -7.69 -3.50 24.31
CA GLU A 11 -8.11 -4.73 23.64
C GLU A 11 -7.18 -5.07 22.46
N TRP A 12 -7.22 -6.33 22.04
CA TRP A 12 -6.47 -6.81 20.87
C TRP A 12 -7.22 -6.55 19.57
N ASN A 13 -8.47 -7.04 19.46
CA ASN A 13 -9.29 -6.98 18.24
C ASN A 13 -8.57 -7.41 16.94
N LEU A 14 -7.56 -8.30 17.04
CA LEU A 14 -6.73 -8.74 15.92
C LEU A 14 -7.52 -9.47 14.84
N LYS A 15 -8.49 -10.31 15.22
CA LYS A 15 -9.35 -11.00 14.25
C LYS A 15 -10.11 -9.97 13.40
N LYS A 16 -10.82 -9.05 14.05
CA LYS A 16 -11.55 -7.96 13.37
C LYS A 16 -10.64 -7.12 12.46
N LEU A 17 -9.42 -6.85 12.91
CA LEU A 17 -8.43 -6.09 12.15
C LEU A 17 -7.99 -6.83 10.89
N LEU A 18 -7.56 -8.09 11.03
CA LEU A 18 -6.94 -8.89 9.96
C LEU A 18 -7.93 -9.60 9.04
N THR A 19 -9.21 -9.68 9.39
CA THR A 19 -10.27 -10.22 8.51
C THR A 19 -11.11 -9.12 7.87
N SER A 20 -10.74 -7.84 8.05
CA SER A 20 -11.50 -6.73 7.49
C SER A 20 -11.42 -6.68 5.96
N HIS A 21 -12.47 -6.19 5.31
CA HIS A 21 -12.52 -5.97 3.86
C HIS A 21 -11.39 -5.04 3.37
N GLU A 22 -10.89 -4.17 4.25
CA GLU A 22 -9.77 -3.24 4.02
C GLU A 22 -8.42 -3.93 3.85
N MET A 23 -8.29 -5.22 4.16
CA MET A 23 -7.05 -5.97 3.93
C MET A 23 -6.65 -6.04 2.45
N ALA A 24 -7.59 -5.84 1.52
CA ALA A 24 -7.26 -5.68 0.12
C ALA A 24 -6.40 -4.43 -0.14
N HIS A 25 -6.75 -3.28 0.47
CA HIS A 25 -5.96 -2.05 0.39
C HIS A 25 -4.62 -2.20 1.11
N VAL A 26 -4.58 -2.93 2.22
CA VAL A 26 -3.32 -3.25 2.90
C VAL A 26 -2.38 -4.04 1.99
N ALA A 27 -2.88 -5.15 1.42
CA ALA A 27 -2.10 -5.99 0.50
C ALA A 27 -1.60 -5.20 -0.71
N PHE A 28 -2.49 -4.40 -1.32
CA PHE A 28 -2.15 -3.53 -2.45
C PHE A 28 -1.05 -2.52 -2.10
N THR A 29 -1.27 -1.71 -1.07
CA THR A 29 -0.35 -0.62 -0.73
C THR A 29 1.02 -1.14 -0.32
N LEU A 30 1.08 -2.21 0.50
CA LEU A 30 2.35 -2.79 0.93
C LEU A 30 3.12 -3.45 -0.22
N ALA A 31 2.43 -4.24 -1.06
CA ALA A 31 3.06 -4.88 -2.21
C ALA A 31 3.60 -3.84 -3.21
N MET A 32 2.77 -2.86 -3.58
CA MET A 32 3.17 -1.82 -4.54
C MET A 32 4.31 -0.97 -4.00
N GLN A 33 4.23 -0.47 -2.76
CA GLN A 33 5.28 0.36 -2.17
C GLN A 33 6.61 -0.39 -2.11
N THR A 34 6.59 -1.65 -1.64
CA THR A 34 7.78 -2.51 -1.57
C THR A 34 8.40 -2.70 -2.96
N VAL A 35 7.60 -3.04 -3.96
CA VAL A 35 8.06 -3.27 -5.33
C VAL A 35 8.55 -1.98 -5.99
N MET A 36 7.87 -0.85 -5.79
CA MET A 36 8.32 0.46 -6.28
C MET A 36 9.68 0.84 -5.68
N GLY A 37 9.86 0.66 -4.36
CA GLY A 37 11.12 0.94 -3.69
C GLY A 37 12.26 0.05 -4.16
N ALA A 38 12.01 -1.26 -4.28
CA ALA A 38 12.99 -2.20 -4.84
C ALA A 38 13.37 -1.82 -6.28
N PHE A 39 12.39 -1.44 -7.11
CA PHE A 39 12.63 -1.03 -8.49
C PHE A 39 13.50 0.21 -8.60
N VAL A 40 13.23 1.23 -7.75
CA VAL A 40 14.06 2.44 -7.67
C VAL A 40 15.50 2.08 -7.28
N LEU A 41 15.68 1.26 -6.23
CA LEU A 41 17.02 0.88 -5.77
C LEU A 41 17.80 0.11 -6.85
N LEU A 42 17.18 -0.85 -7.54
CA LEU A 42 17.83 -1.61 -8.61
C LEU A 42 18.19 -0.73 -9.80
N THR A 43 17.25 0.13 -10.23
CA THR A 43 17.43 0.98 -11.41
C THR A 43 18.50 2.04 -11.17
N LEU A 44 18.39 2.78 -10.07
CA LEU A 44 19.37 3.80 -9.70
C LEU A 44 20.72 3.17 -9.34
N GLY A 45 20.71 2.03 -8.66
CA GLY A 45 21.91 1.27 -8.35
C GLY A 45 22.68 0.88 -9.60
N ARG A 46 21.97 0.44 -10.63
CA ARG A 46 22.56 0.14 -11.94
C ARG A 46 23.04 1.40 -12.69
N TRP A 47 22.22 2.44 -12.76
CA TRP A 47 22.55 3.66 -13.51
C TRP A 47 23.73 4.44 -12.92
N PHE A 48 23.85 4.47 -11.60
CA PHE A 48 24.94 5.16 -10.91
C PHE A 48 26.10 4.24 -10.49
N GLY A 49 26.04 2.96 -10.86
CA GLY A 49 27.10 2.00 -10.53
C GLY A 49 27.28 1.78 -9.03
N LEU A 50 26.20 1.82 -8.24
CA LEU A 50 26.24 1.56 -6.80
C LEU A 50 26.53 0.08 -6.57
N GLY A 51 27.82 -0.26 -6.38
CA GLY A 51 28.33 -1.63 -6.28
C GLY A 51 27.44 -2.63 -5.51
N PRO A 52 27.00 -2.30 -4.27
CA PRO A 52 26.13 -3.19 -3.49
C PRO A 52 24.77 -3.50 -4.12
N LEU A 53 24.22 -2.62 -4.97
CA LEU A 53 22.93 -2.77 -5.63
C LEU A 53 23.06 -3.24 -7.09
N ALA A 54 24.20 -2.97 -7.73
CA ALA A 54 24.45 -3.28 -9.13
C ALA A 54 24.84 -4.77 -9.34
N GLN A 55 25.38 -5.42 -8.31
CA GLN A 55 25.74 -6.83 -8.36
C GLN A 55 24.65 -7.68 -7.69
N GLY A 56 24.13 -8.69 -8.39
CA GLY A 56 23.69 -9.88 -7.68
C GLY A 56 22.21 -10.04 -7.33
N VAL A 57 21.27 -9.75 -8.24
CA VAL A 57 19.88 -10.21 -8.04
C VAL A 57 19.28 -11.02 -9.18
N GLY A 58 20.10 -11.30 -10.20
CA GLY A 58 19.73 -12.13 -11.35
C GLY A 58 18.58 -11.55 -12.19
N ALA A 59 18.33 -12.16 -13.35
CA ALA A 59 17.21 -11.76 -14.20
C ALA A 59 15.83 -12.13 -13.61
N TRP A 60 15.79 -12.89 -12.52
CA TRP A 60 14.57 -13.43 -11.91
C TRP A 60 13.89 -12.47 -10.90
N LEU A 61 14.64 -11.57 -10.23
CA LEU A 61 14.04 -10.65 -9.25
C LEU A 61 12.95 -9.75 -9.87
N PRO A 62 13.15 -9.13 -11.05
CA PRO A 62 12.09 -8.36 -11.70
C PRO A 62 10.79 -9.15 -11.88
N TRP A 63 10.86 -10.47 -12.13
CA TRP A 63 9.67 -11.33 -12.23
C TRP A 63 8.99 -11.58 -10.88
N VAL A 64 9.76 -11.74 -9.80
CA VAL A 64 9.21 -11.79 -8.43
C VAL A 64 8.49 -10.49 -8.08
N MET A 65 9.07 -9.36 -8.48
CA MET A 65 8.45 -8.04 -8.32
C MET A 65 7.16 -7.90 -9.12
N VAL A 66 7.14 -8.38 -10.38
CA VAL A 66 5.91 -8.45 -11.20
C VAL A 66 4.84 -9.28 -10.50
N ALA A 67 5.19 -10.47 -9.99
CA ALA A 67 4.25 -11.35 -9.30
C ALA A 67 3.68 -10.71 -8.03
N LEU A 68 4.53 -10.06 -7.23
CA LEU A 68 4.10 -9.37 -6.00
C LEU A 68 3.21 -8.15 -6.32
N ALA A 69 3.57 -7.35 -7.32
CA ALA A 69 2.73 -6.22 -7.76
C ALA A 69 1.39 -6.71 -8.34
N ALA A 70 1.41 -7.79 -9.14
CA ALA A 70 0.20 -8.40 -9.68
C ALA A 70 -0.72 -8.93 -8.56
N PHE A 71 -0.17 -9.55 -7.52
CA PHE A 71 -0.94 -9.97 -6.34
C PHE A 71 -1.62 -8.78 -5.65
N GLY A 72 -0.90 -7.69 -5.42
CA GLY A 72 -1.46 -6.47 -4.84
C GLY A 72 -2.59 -5.87 -5.68
N LEU A 73 -2.38 -5.78 -7.00
CA LEU A 73 -3.37 -5.28 -7.96
C LEU A 73 -4.59 -6.19 -8.06
N LEU A 74 -4.40 -7.51 -8.01
CA LEU A 74 -5.50 -8.47 -8.02
C LEU A 74 -6.37 -8.30 -6.78
N LYS A 75 -5.76 -8.20 -5.59
CA LYS A 75 -6.48 -7.96 -4.34
C LYS A 75 -7.26 -6.65 -4.38
N LEU A 76 -6.67 -5.57 -4.89
CA LEU A 76 -7.36 -4.28 -5.04
C LEU A 76 -8.55 -4.38 -6.00
N ASN A 77 -8.37 -4.99 -7.17
CA ASN A 77 -9.46 -5.09 -8.15
C ASN A 77 -10.62 -5.94 -7.64
N MET A 78 -10.34 -7.03 -6.93
CA MET A 78 -11.36 -7.91 -6.34
C MET A 78 -12.07 -7.32 -5.11
N HIS A 79 -11.62 -6.16 -4.62
CA HIS A 79 -12.30 -5.37 -3.59
C HIS A 79 -13.40 -4.47 -4.17
N LEU A 80 -13.39 -4.21 -5.48
CA LEU A 80 -14.43 -3.42 -6.13
C LEU A 80 -15.78 -4.16 -6.10
N GLY A 81 -16.88 -3.40 -5.96
CA GLY A 81 -18.25 -3.94 -6.05
C GLY A 81 -18.58 -4.60 -7.39
N ARG A 82 -17.90 -4.18 -8.48
CA ARG A 82 -17.98 -4.81 -9.81
C ARG A 82 -16.59 -4.93 -10.42
N PRO A 83 -15.81 -5.97 -10.07
CA PRO A 83 -14.38 -6.07 -10.43
C PRO A 83 -14.17 -6.13 -11.95
N HIS A 84 -15.10 -6.74 -12.68
CA HIS A 84 -15.07 -6.81 -14.14
C HIS A 84 -15.28 -5.44 -14.85
N ARG A 85 -15.61 -4.37 -14.11
CA ARG A 85 -15.74 -3.00 -14.65
C ARG A 85 -14.60 -2.08 -14.22
N PHE A 86 -13.46 -2.63 -13.80
CA PHE A 86 -12.29 -1.86 -13.33
C PHE A 86 -11.81 -0.79 -14.33
N TYR A 87 -11.96 -1.02 -15.63
CA TYR A 87 -11.55 -0.09 -16.69
C TYR A 87 -12.24 1.28 -16.58
N ARG A 88 -13.41 1.36 -15.95
CA ARG A 88 -14.10 2.63 -15.69
C ARG A 88 -13.35 3.53 -14.71
N GLY A 89 -12.42 2.99 -13.92
CA GLY A 89 -11.55 3.77 -13.05
C GLY A 89 -10.65 4.74 -13.82
N PHE A 90 -10.40 4.50 -15.11
CA PHE A 90 -9.65 5.41 -15.99
C PHE A 90 -10.48 6.59 -16.50
N TYR A 91 -11.79 6.62 -16.24
CA TYR A 91 -12.61 7.77 -16.64
C TYR A 91 -12.25 8.97 -15.77
N ASN A 92 -11.92 10.09 -16.41
CA ASN A 92 -11.53 11.36 -15.79
C ASN A 92 -10.12 11.46 -15.20
N LEU A 93 -9.07 11.26 -16.01
CA LEU A 93 -7.68 11.59 -15.64
C LEU A 93 -7.48 13.09 -15.35
N ARG A 94 -8.34 13.95 -15.91
CA ARG A 94 -8.24 15.40 -15.74
C ARG A 94 -8.56 15.86 -14.33
N LEU A 95 -9.51 15.27 -13.62
CA LEU A 95 -9.94 15.75 -12.31
C LEU A 95 -9.85 14.70 -11.20
N SER A 96 -9.99 13.42 -11.52
CA SER A 96 -10.06 12.36 -10.50
C SER A 96 -8.67 11.96 -9.98
N PRO A 97 -8.36 12.16 -8.69
CA PRO A 97 -7.11 11.68 -8.10
C PRO A 97 -6.98 10.16 -8.16
N VAL A 98 -8.10 9.42 -8.05
CA VAL A 98 -8.13 7.96 -8.15
C VAL A 98 -7.78 7.52 -9.58
N SER A 99 -8.33 8.19 -10.59
CA SER A 99 -8.02 7.86 -11.98
C SER A 99 -6.53 8.06 -12.30
N ARG A 100 -5.94 9.13 -11.76
CA ARG A 100 -4.49 9.40 -11.90
C ARG A 100 -3.62 8.40 -11.16
N GLU A 101 -4.05 7.94 -9.99
CA GLU A 101 -3.39 6.83 -9.28
C GLU A 101 -3.39 5.56 -10.15
N ILE A 102 -4.55 5.16 -10.66
CA ILE A 102 -4.70 3.95 -11.48
C ILE A 102 -3.81 4.04 -12.71
N ALA A 103 -3.78 5.18 -13.39
CA ALA A 103 -2.91 5.40 -14.55
C ALA A 103 -1.42 5.32 -14.19
N GLY A 104 -0.99 5.98 -13.12
CA GLY A 104 0.41 5.95 -12.67
C GLY A 104 0.86 4.56 -12.23
N VAL A 105 0.04 3.86 -11.45
CA VAL A 105 0.29 2.49 -11.00
C VAL A 105 0.30 1.51 -12.18
N SER A 106 -0.58 1.69 -13.16
CA SER A 106 -0.61 0.87 -14.38
C SER A 106 0.61 1.11 -15.26
N ALA A 107 1.05 2.37 -15.39
CA ALA A 107 2.30 2.72 -16.07
C ALA A 107 3.50 2.10 -15.36
N PHE A 108 3.53 2.13 -14.03
CA PHE A 108 4.56 1.44 -13.25
C PHE A 108 4.58 -0.06 -13.50
N PHE A 109 3.42 -0.72 -13.41
CA PHE A 109 3.32 -2.16 -13.62
C PHE A 109 3.71 -2.57 -15.04
N ALA A 110 3.27 -1.83 -16.06
CA ALA A 110 3.64 -2.06 -17.45
C ALA A 110 5.15 -1.86 -17.68
N GLY A 111 5.73 -0.79 -17.12
CA GLY A 111 7.17 -0.53 -17.17
C GLY A 111 7.98 -1.61 -16.45
N LEU A 112 7.53 -2.09 -15.29
CA LEU A 112 8.18 -3.18 -14.56
C LEU A 112 8.12 -4.49 -15.34
N ALA A 113 6.97 -4.85 -15.90
CA ALA A 113 6.79 -6.05 -16.71
C ALA A 113 7.64 -5.98 -18.00
N GLY A 114 7.65 -4.84 -18.68
CA GLY A 114 8.52 -4.59 -19.82
C GLY A 114 9.99 -4.71 -19.45
N TYR A 115 10.40 -4.12 -18.33
CA TYR A 115 11.78 -4.22 -17.81
C TYR A 115 12.14 -5.69 -17.56
N ALA A 116 11.30 -6.45 -16.86
CA ALA A 116 11.52 -7.86 -16.58
C ALA A 116 11.63 -8.71 -17.85
N PHE A 117 10.76 -8.46 -18.83
CA PHE A 117 10.74 -9.17 -20.11
C PHE A 117 11.98 -8.87 -20.96
N PHE A 118 12.29 -7.60 -21.19
CA PHE A 118 13.44 -7.22 -22.03
C PHE A 118 14.78 -7.55 -21.37
N ASN A 119 14.83 -7.69 -20.05
CA ASN A 119 16.02 -8.14 -19.33
C ASN A 119 16.37 -9.63 -19.55
N LEU A 120 15.54 -10.40 -20.25
CA LEU A 120 15.83 -11.78 -20.65
C LEU A 120 16.74 -11.87 -21.90
N PHE A 121 16.91 -10.77 -22.64
CA PHE A 121 17.58 -10.76 -23.93
C PHE A 121 18.81 -9.84 -23.92
N ASP A 122 19.89 -10.31 -24.51
CA ASP A 122 21.16 -9.57 -24.58
C ASP A 122 21.44 -9.06 -26.00
N ASN A 123 20.75 -7.98 -26.39
CA ASN A 123 21.03 -7.25 -27.62
C ASN A 123 20.70 -5.75 -27.49
N ALA A 124 21.19 -4.94 -28.42
CA ALA A 124 21.07 -3.48 -28.35
C ALA A 124 19.61 -2.99 -28.34
N VAL A 125 18.72 -3.63 -29.12
CA VAL A 125 17.31 -3.24 -29.22
C VAL A 125 16.58 -3.54 -27.90
N THR A 126 16.75 -4.75 -27.36
CA THR A 126 16.12 -5.11 -26.07
C THR A 126 16.73 -4.33 -24.91
N GLY A 127 18.03 -4.00 -24.98
CA GLY A 127 18.67 -3.08 -24.05
C GLY A 127 18.01 -1.72 -24.02
N ALA A 128 17.75 -1.10 -25.19
CA ALA A 128 17.06 0.18 -25.28
C ALA A 128 15.61 0.09 -24.77
N LEU A 129 14.87 -0.96 -25.13
CA LEU A 129 13.50 -1.18 -24.67
C LEU A 129 13.42 -1.42 -23.16
N ARG A 130 14.41 -2.09 -22.57
CA ARG A 130 14.54 -2.24 -21.11
C ARG A 130 14.69 -0.88 -20.43
N GLU A 131 15.54 0.00 -20.95
CA GLU A 131 15.70 1.35 -20.37
C GLU A 131 14.45 2.21 -20.52
N LEU A 132 13.78 2.17 -21.69
CA LEU A 132 12.49 2.84 -21.87
C LEU A 132 11.44 2.32 -20.90
N SER A 133 11.42 1.01 -20.65
CA SER A 133 10.53 0.40 -19.66
C SER A 133 10.87 0.85 -18.23
N ALA A 134 12.15 1.03 -17.91
CA ALA A 134 12.58 1.59 -16.63
C ALA A 134 12.13 3.04 -16.46
N LEU A 135 12.28 3.87 -17.48
CA LEU A 135 11.81 5.26 -17.47
C LEU A 135 10.30 5.34 -17.29
N LEU A 136 9.53 4.51 -18.01
CA LEU A 136 8.08 4.41 -17.84
C LEU A 136 7.72 3.99 -16.40
N ALA A 137 8.43 3.01 -15.85
CA ALA A 137 8.21 2.55 -14.49
C ALA A 137 8.48 3.67 -13.46
N LEU A 138 9.60 4.39 -13.58
CA LEU A 138 9.92 5.52 -12.70
C LEU A 138 8.92 6.67 -12.82
N ALA A 139 8.46 6.99 -14.04
CA ALA A 139 7.39 7.96 -14.24
C ALA A 139 6.07 7.50 -13.59
N GLY A 140 5.75 6.22 -13.71
CA GLY A 140 4.62 5.57 -13.05
C GLY A 140 4.71 5.63 -11.52
N ILE A 141 5.89 5.44 -10.95
CA ILE A 141 6.14 5.63 -9.51
C ILE A 141 5.90 7.08 -9.10
N GLY A 142 6.41 8.04 -9.88
CA GLY A 142 6.25 9.47 -9.60
C GLY A 142 4.78 9.89 -9.56
N VAL A 143 3.98 9.49 -10.55
CA VAL A 143 2.55 9.81 -10.61
C VAL A 143 1.74 8.94 -9.65
N GLY A 144 1.85 7.62 -9.79
CA GLY A 144 1.08 6.64 -9.03
C GLY A 144 1.37 6.74 -7.54
N GLY A 145 2.64 6.72 -7.13
CA GLY A 145 3.05 6.84 -5.74
C GLY A 145 2.61 8.16 -5.10
N PHE A 146 2.65 9.28 -5.84
CA PHE A 146 2.12 10.56 -5.36
C PHE A 146 0.61 10.50 -5.09
N TYR A 147 -0.18 9.93 -6.02
CA TYR A 147 -1.62 9.83 -5.84
C TYR A 147 -2.02 8.77 -4.79
N MET A 148 -1.25 7.69 -4.64
CA MET A 148 -1.41 6.72 -3.55
C MET A 148 -1.39 7.41 -2.18
N TYR A 149 -0.50 8.40 -1.97
CA TYR A 149 -0.49 9.22 -0.77
C TYR A 149 -1.65 10.24 -0.76
N LYS A 150 -1.81 10.99 -1.85
CA LYS A 150 -2.74 12.13 -1.92
C LYS A 150 -4.19 11.72 -1.66
N LEU A 151 -4.59 10.51 -2.03
CA LEU A 151 -5.93 9.98 -1.78
C LEU A 151 -6.28 9.90 -0.30
N TYR A 152 -5.29 9.82 0.59
CA TYR A 152 -5.51 9.79 2.02
C TYR A 152 -5.43 11.19 2.66
N ARG A 153 -5.07 12.23 1.92
CA ARG A 153 -5.03 13.62 2.40
C ARG A 153 -6.39 14.30 2.31
N ILE A 154 -7.35 13.73 3.03
CA ILE A 154 -8.75 14.18 3.03
C ILE A 154 -9.06 14.86 4.36
N LYS A 155 -9.40 16.15 4.34
CA LYS A 155 -9.78 16.93 5.54
C LYS A 155 -10.91 16.27 6.35
N ALA A 156 -11.86 15.64 5.66
CA ALA A 156 -12.98 14.90 6.27
C ALA A 156 -12.59 13.56 6.92
N ARG A 157 -11.29 13.20 6.90
CA ARG A 157 -10.70 12.03 7.55
C ARG A 157 -9.46 12.50 8.33
N PRO A 158 -9.64 13.16 9.50
CA PRO A 158 -8.55 13.84 10.20
C PRO A 158 -7.36 12.94 10.53
N TYR A 159 -7.60 11.66 10.84
CA TYR A 159 -6.53 10.69 11.08
C TYR A 159 -5.60 10.54 9.86
N TRP A 160 -6.15 10.47 8.64
CA TRP A 160 -5.35 10.33 7.42
C TRP A 160 -4.72 11.64 6.95
N ASP A 161 -5.33 12.79 7.26
CA ASP A 161 -4.85 14.13 6.87
C ASP A 161 -3.64 14.61 7.71
N HIS A 162 -2.67 13.72 7.94
CA HIS A 162 -1.38 14.04 8.59
C HIS A 162 -0.17 13.70 7.69
N TRP A 163 0.96 14.39 7.88
CA TRP A 163 2.16 14.18 7.07
C TRP A 163 2.81 12.81 7.31
N HIS A 164 2.53 12.22 8.48
CA HIS A 164 2.85 10.82 8.79
C HIS A 164 2.37 9.84 7.71
N THR A 165 1.23 10.11 7.04
CA THR A 165 0.76 9.24 5.95
C THR A 165 1.77 9.17 4.81
N ALA A 166 2.38 10.30 4.40
CA ALA A 166 3.44 10.30 3.37
C ALA A 166 4.66 9.51 3.85
N VAL A 167 5.10 9.79 5.08
CA VAL A 167 6.29 9.16 5.66
C VAL A 167 6.11 7.65 5.81
N ALA A 168 4.97 7.19 6.29
CA ALA A 168 4.69 5.76 6.43
C ALA A 168 4.64 5.06 5.06
N PHE A 169 4.23 5.75 3.99
CA PHE A 169 4.20 5.18 2.63
C PHE A 169 5.62 5.10 2.04
N VAL A 170 6.41 6.17 2.19
CA VAL A 170 7.81 6.21 1.75
C VAL A 170 8.69 5.25 2.55
N SER A 171 8.46 5.16 3.87
CA SER A 171 9.17 4.23 4.74
C SER A 171 8.94 2.77 4.34
N THR A 172 7.69 2.38 4.02
CA THR A 172 7.41 1.06 3.44
C THR A 172 8.18 0.84 2.15
N ALA A 173 8.20 1.83 1.26
CA ALA A 173 8.90 1.70 -0.01
C ALA A 173 10.41 1.54 0.18
N VAL A 174 11.04 2.39 0.97
CA VAL A 174 12.49 2.37 1.21
C VAL A 174 12.90 1.12 1.99
N ALA A 175 12.33 0.87 3.17
CA ALA A 175 12.71 -0.26 4.01
C ALA A 175 12.30 -1.60 3.38
N GLY A 176 11.05 -1.70 2.92
CA GLY A 176 10.55 -2.92 2.28
C GLY A 176 11.28 -3.22 0.98
N GLY A 177 11.51 -2.21 0.14
CA GLY A 177 12.25 -2.35 -1.10
C GLY A 177 13.69 -2.79 -0.90
N ALA A 178 14.41 -2.18 0.04
CA ALA A 178 15.78 -2.56 0.37
C ALA A 178 15.87 -4.01 0.90
N VAL A 179 14.95 -4.38 1.81
CA VAL A 179 14.87 -5.74 2.34
C VAL A 179 14.52 -6.74 1.25
N LEU A 180 13.61 -6.43 0.32
CA LEU A 180 13.28 -7.31 -0.81
C LEU A 180 14.50 -7.58 -1.69
N VAL A 181 15.26 -6.54 -2.03
CA VAL A 181 16.50 -6.68 -2.82
C VAL A 181 17.53 -7.53 -2.09
N ALA A 182 17.75 -7.27 -0.80
CA ALA A 182 18.72 -8.01 0.00
C ALA A 182 18.33 -9.49 0.22
N LEU A 183 17.05 -9.77 0.46
CA LEU A 183 16.54 -11.14 0.57
C LEU A 183 16.68 -11.88 -0.75
N ALA A 184 16.40 -11.21 -1.87
CA ALA A 184 16.55 -11.81 -3.17
C ALA A 184 18.03 -12.11 -3.49
N ALA A 185 18.94 -11.20 -3.13
CA ALA A 185 20.38 -11.44 -3.25
C ALA A 185 20.83 -12.61 -2.36
N LEU A 186 20.26 -12.75 -1.16
CA LEU A 186 20.55 -13.86 -0.25
C LEU A 186 20.11 -15.20 -0.83
N ILE A 187 18.88 -15.27 -1.34
CA ILE A 187 18.34 -16.47 -1.99
C ILE A 187 19.11 -16.81 -3.26
N GLY A 188 19.49 -15.80 -4.04
CA GLY A 188 20.26 -15.95 -5.28
C GLY A 188 21.75 -16.21 -5.08
N GLY A 189 22.23 -16.35 -3.85
CA GLY A 189 23.65 -16.61 -3.55
C GLY A 189 24.61 -15.46 -3.83
N ALA A 190 24.09 -14.23 -3.95
CA ALA A 190 24.86 -13.03 -4.29
C ALA A 190 24.80 -11.94 -3.21
N PHE A 191 24.33 -12.28 -2.01
CA PHE A 191 24.34 -11.39 -0.87
C PHE A 191 25.77 -11.10 -0.43
N THR A 192 26.06 -9.82 -0.23
CA THR A 192 27.34 -9.34 0.31
C THR A 192 27.12 -8.61 1.62
N PRO A 193 28.10 -8.59 2.54
CA PRO A 193 28.02 -7.78 3.75
C PRO A 193 27.74 -6.30 3.45
N ALA A 194 28.30 -5.75 2.37
CA ALA A 194 28.06 -4.36 1.95
C ALA A 194 26.60 -4.09 1.57
N LEU A 195 25.94 -5.01 0.85
CA LEU A 195 24.51 -4.92 0.58
C LEU A 195 23.68 -5.04 1.86
N GLY A 196 24.08 -5.93 2.78
CA GLY A 196 23.50 -6.02 4.11
C GLY A 196 23.57 -4.68 4.84
N GLN A 197 24.77 -4.11 4.98
CA GLN A 197 25.00 -2.84 5.68
C GLN A 197 24.19 -1.70 5.08
N LEU A 198 24.18 -1.56 3.75
CA LEU A 198 23.36 -0.56 3.04
C LEU A 198 21.86 -0.74 3.35
N THR A 199 21.38 -1.98 3.29
CA THR A 199 19.98 -2.32 3.59
C THR A 199 19.62 -1.97 5.03
N GLY A 200 20.51 -2.29 5.97
CA GLY A 200 20.36 -1.94 7.37
C GLY A 200 20.24 -0.42 7.59
N TRP A 201 21.12 0.37 6.97
CA TRP A 201 21.06 1.83 7.06
C TRP A 201 19.79 2.43 6.45
N LEU A 202 19.39 1.97 5.26
CA LEU A 202 18.15 2.43 4.61
C LEU A 202 16.91 2.10 5.46
N ALA A 203 16.84 0.88 5.98
CA ALA A 203 15.73 0.45 6.84
C ALA A 203 15.70 1.19 8.18
N ALA A 204 16.87 1.36 8.82
CA ALA A 204 16.97 2.08 10.09
C ALA A 204 16.54 3.55 9.94
N LEU A 205 17.01 4.25 8.89
CA LEU A 205 16.64 5.63 8.63
C LEU A 205 15.13 5.75 8.35
N ALA A 206 14.58 4.89 7.49
CA ALA A 206 13.15 4.87 7.18
C ALA A 206 12.28 4.68 8.42
N LEU A 207 12.62 3.70 9.27
CA LEU A 207 11.92 3.42 10.52
C LEU A 207 12.06 4.55 11.55
N ALA A 208 13.23 5.18 11.65
CA ALA A 208 13.45 6.31 12.57
C ALA A 208 12.58 7.52 12.18
N VAL A 209 12.53 7.85 10.89
CA VAL A 209 11.70 8.96 10.38
C VAL A 209 10.21 8.64 10.55
N GLU A 210 9.79 7.38 10.31
CA GLU A 210 8.41 6.96 10.55
C GLU A 210 8.04 7.00 12.03
N ALA A 211 8.91 6.56 12.93
CA ALA A 211 8.68 6.63 14.37
C ALA A 211 8.49 8.08 14.83
N ALA A 212 9.33 9.01 14.35
CA ALA A 212 9.19 10.44 14.62
C ALA A 212 7.87 11.00 14.07
N ALA A 213 7.47 10.60 12.86
CA ALA A 213 6.22 11.02 12.26
C ALA A 213 4.99 10.47 12.98
N LEU A 214 5.04 9.21 13.43
CA LEU A 214 4.01 8.56 14.22
C LEU A 214 3.85 9.25 15.58
N PHE A 215 4.97 9.62 16.22
CA PHE A 215 4.95 10.38 17.46
C PHE A 215 4.33 11.76 17.28
N ALA A 216 4.67 12.48 16.21
CA ALA A 216 4.05 13.77 15.88
C ALA A 216 2.54 13.63 15.64
N GLN A 217 2.11 12.61 14.90
CA GLN A 217 0.70 12.32 14.67
C GLN A 217 -0.01 11.99 16.00
N TRP A 218 0.61 11.19 16.86
CA TRP A 218 0.06 10.83 18.17
C TRP A 218 -0.17 12.07 19.04
N ARG A 219 0.80 13.00 19.10
CA ARG A 219 0.66 14.27 19.83
C ARG A 219 -0.50 15.11 19.29
N GLN A 220 -0.60 15.24 17.97
CA GLN A 220 -1.67 16.01 17.34
C GLN A 220 -3.05 15.42 17.66
N GLN A 221 -3.20 14.10 17.56
CA GLN A 221 -4.48 13.45 17.82
C GLN A 221 -4.88 13.47 19.29
N HIS A 222 -3.91 13.29 20.20
CA HIS A 222 -4.18 13.36 21.63
C HIS A 222 -4.62 14.77 22.07
N ALA A 223 -4.11 15.81 21.41
CA ALA A 223 -4.51 17.20 21.65
C ALA A 223 -5.81 17.59 20.95
N ALA A 224 -6.33 16.78 20.02
CA ALA A 224 -7.51 17.11 19.24
C ALA A 224 -8.80 16.99 20.06
N SER A 225 -9.81 17.77 19.68
CA SER A 225 -11.19 17.68 20.18
C SER A 225 -12.19 17.23 19.10
N SER A 226 -11.70 16.87 17.91
CA SER A 226 -12.49 16.41 16.76
C SER A 226 -12.50 14.87 16.65
N GLU A 227 -12.98 14.35 15.53
CA GLU A 227 -12.95 12.93 15.16
C GLU A 227 -11.55 12.31 15.22
N ALA A 228 -10.49 13.13 15.14
CA ALA A 228 -9.12 12.71 15.42
C ALA A 228 -8.95 12.17 16.86
N ALA A 229 -9.65 12.73 17.85
CA ALA A 229 -9.64 12.24 19.22
C ALA A 229 -10.30 10.85 19.34
N VAL A 230 -11.34 10.60 18.54
CA VAL A 230 -12.00 9.28 18.49
C VAL A 230 -11.07 8.24 17.86
N SER A 231 -10.40 8.60 16.76
CA SER A 231 -9.34 7.75 16.16
C SER A 231 -8.23 7.42 17.15
N TRP A 232 -7.84 8.38 18.01
CA TRP A 232 -6.88 8.14 19.08
C TRP A 232 -7.40 7.13 20.13
N VAL A 233 -8.67 7.23 20.54
CA VAL A 233 -9.28 6.24 21.45
C VAL A 233 -9.33 4.85 20.82
N PHE A 234 -9.71 4.72 19.54
CA PHE A 234 -9.68 3.43 18.85
C PHE A 234 -8.27 2.85 18.78
N MET A 235 -7.27 3.67 18.48
CA MET A 235 -5.88 3.23 18.41
C MET A 235 -5.34 2.79 19.78
N THR A 236 -5.66 3.53 20.85
CA THR A 236 -5.08 3.29 22.19
C THR A 236 -5.88 2.32 23.05
N ARG A 237 -7.17 2.14 22.79
CA ARG A 237 -8.09 1.31 23.57
C ARG A 237 -8.60 0.12 22.76
N THR A 238 -9.48 0.33 21.79
CA THR A 238 -10.08 -0.74 20.97
C THR A 238 -9.03 -1.63 20.30
N TYR A 239 -7.92 -1.05 19.82
CA TYR A 239 -6.79 -1.78 19.27
C TYR A 239 -5.53 -1.58 20.11
N GLY A 240 -5.65 -1.27 21.40
CA GLY A 240 -4.55 -0.84 22.26
C GLY A 240 -3.39 -1.83 22.35
N HIS A 241 -3.67 -3.13 22.48
CA HIS A 241 -2.62 -4.15 22.47
C HIS A 241 -2.02 -4.35 21.08
N SER A 242 -2.84 -4.28 20.03
CA SER A 242 -2.36 -4.32 18.63
C SER A 242 -1.47 -3.14 18.29
N PHE A 243 -1.80 -1.93 18.75
CA PHE A 243 -0.96 -0.76 18.60
C PHE A 243 0.35 -0.89 19.39
N SER A 244 0.28 -1.42 20.62
CA SER A 244 1.49 -1.69 21.43
C SER A 244 2.39 -2.72 20.75
N LEU A 245 1.82 -3.78 20.16
CA LEU A 245 2.54 -4.78 19.39
C LEU A 245 3.19 -4.15 18.14
N ARG A 246 2.50 -3.26 17.42
CA ARG A 246 3.11 -2.53 16.29
C ARG A 246 4.35 -1.76 16.74
N LEU A 247 4.28 -1.04 17.86
CA LEU A 247 5.43 -0.29 18.37
C LEU A 247 6.60 -1.22 18.77
N ALA A 248 6.30 -2.35 19.40
CA ALA A 248 7.31 -3.36 19.73
C ALA A 248 7.96 -3.97 18.49
N LEU A 249 7.17 -4.30 17.46
CA LEU A 249 7.67 -4.80 16.17
C LEU A 249 8.50 -3.74 15.44
N MET A 250 8.11 -2.46 15.49
CA MET A 250 8.88 -1.35 14.94
C MET A 250 10.23 -1.20 15.63
N ALA A 251 10.27 -1.29 16.96
CA ALA A 251 11.51 -1.27 17.73
C ALA A 251 12.39 -2.48 17.41
N ALA A 252 11.82 -3.69 17.33
CA ALA A 252 12.54 -4.90 16.96
C ALA A 252 13.12 -4.82 15.54
N ALA A 253 12.34 -4.33 14.57
CA ALA A 253 12.79 -4.09 13.21
C ALA A 253 13.92 -3.05 13.18
N PHE A 254 13.81 -1.96 13.95
CA PHE A 254 14.85 -0.94 14.03
C PHE A 254 16.17 -1.50 14.62
N ILE A 255 16.09 -2.28 15.69
CA ILE A 255 17.27 -2.95 16.28
C ILE A 255 17.90 -3.93 15.29
N ALA A 256 17.10 -4.75 14.60
CA ALA A 256 17.58 -5.66 13.57
C ALA A 256 18.20 -4.91 12.39
N ALA A 257 17.64 -3.76 12.00
CA ALA A 257 18.20 -2.89 10.97
C ALA A 257 19.57 -2.33 11.38
N LEU A 258 19.74 -1.87 12.62
CA LEU A 258 21.04 -1.41 13.13
C LEU A 258 22.06 -2.56 13.23
N ALA A 259 21.64 -3.74 13.69
CA ALA A 259 22.50 -4.91 13.71
C ALA A 259 22.98 -5.29 12.30
N LEU A 260 22.07 -5.27 11.32
CA LEU A 260 22.39 -5.48 9.91
C LEU A 260 23.29 -4.37 9.35
N ALA A 261 23.04 -3.11 9.71
CA ALA A 261 23.82 -1.94 9.29
C ALA A 261 25.27 -2.00 9.78
N ALA A 262 25.48 -2.50 11.00
CA ALA A 262 26.82 -2.64 11.59
C ALA A 262 27.56 -3.87 11.04
N SER A 263 26.88 -5.01 10.95
CA SER A 263 27.54 -6.31 10.72
C SER A 263 27.48 -6.82 9.28
N GLY A 264 26.47 -6.41 8.49
CA GLY A 264 26.15 -7.05 7.22
C GLY A 264 25.71 -8.52 7.34
N TRP A 265 25.36 -8.98 8.54
CA TRP A 265 25.12 -10.40 8.81
C TRP A 265 23.73 -10.87 8.30
N PRO A 266 23.64 -11.96 7.49
CA PRO A 266 22.37 -12.42 6.93
C PRO A 266 21.29 -12.76 7.96
N ALA A 267 21.66 -13.25 9.15
CA ALA A 267 20.67 -13.56 10.19
C ALA A 267 19.91 -12.31 10.67
N ALA A 268 20.61 -11.17 10.73
CA ALA A 268 19.99 -9.88 11.06
C ALA A 268 19.01 -9.42 9.97
N LEU A 269 19.27 -9.77 8.70
CA LEU A 269 18.33 -9.50 7.59
C LEU A 269 17.04 -10.31 7.74
N ILE A 270 17.10 -11.59 8.13
CA ILE A 270 15.90 -12.42 8.34
C ILE A 270 15.07 -11.89 9.52
N ALA A 271 15.74 -11.50 10.61
CA ALA A 271 15.08 -10.89 11.77
C ALA A 271 14.41 -9.55 11.38
N LEU A 272 15.12 -8.70 10.63
CA LEU A 272 14.60 -7.45 10.09
C LEU A 272 13.38 -7.70 9.18
N ALA A 273 13.49 -8.60 8.21
CA ALA A 273 12.42 -8.90 7.27
C ALA A 273 11.13 -9.34 7.97
N THR A 274 11.27 -10.24 8.96
CA THR A 274 10.14 -10.77 9.72
C THR A 274 9.46 -9.68 10.55
N ALA A 275 10.25 -8.93 11.33
CA ALA A 275 9.72 -7.86 12.18
C ALA A 275 9.12 -6.71 11.35
N LEU A 276 9.79 -6.32 10.26
CA LEU A 276 9.34 -5.27 9.36
C LEU A 276 8.03 -5.65 8.66
N LEU A 277 7.92 -6.87 8.13
CA LEU A 277 6.68 -7.32 7.48
C LEU A 277 5.50 -7.29 8.46
N ALA A 278 5.69 -7.82 9.66
CA ALA A 278 4.66 -7.82 10.69
C ALA A 278 4.28 -6.40 11.13
N GLU A 279 5.28 -5.51 11.31
CA GLU A 279 5.04 -4.10 11.64
C GLU A 279 4.26 -3.39 10.54
N LYS A 280 4.68 -3.51 9.28
CA LYS A 280 4.03 -2.83 8.14
C LYS A 280 2.61 -3.33 7.91
N LEU A 281 2.39 -4.64 8.05
CA LEU A 281 1.06 -5.24 7.97
C LEU A 281 0.15 -4.66 9.06
N LEU A 282 0.59 -4.68 10.31
CA LEU A 282 -0.19 -4.21 11.45
C LEU A 282 -0.41 -2.70 11.41
N GLY A 283 0.61 -1.93 11.03
CA GLY A 283 0.56 -0.49 10.89
C GLY A 283 -0.40 -0.03 9.80
N ARG A 284 -0.37 -0.70 8.62
CA ARG A 284 -1.31 -0.39 7.54
C ARG A 284 -2.72 -0.87 7.85
N ALA A 285 -2.89 -2.00 8.55
CA ALA A 285 -4.19 -2.45 9.01
C ALA A 285 -4.83 -1.45 10.00
N LEU A 286 -4.06 -1.00 10.99
CA LEU A 286 -4.49 0.03 11.93
C LEU A 286 -4.83 1.34 11.20
N PHE A 287 -4.03 1.73 10.21
CA PHE A 287 -4.25 2.94 9.41
C PHE A 287 -5.64 2.98 8.77
N PHE A 288 -6.15 1.85 8.26
CA PHE A 288 -7.50 1.78 7.71
C PHE A 288 -8.58 1.60 8.79
N ALA A 289 -8.29 0.86 9.87
CA ALA A 289 -9.28 0.52 10.88
C ALA A 289 -9.64 1.66 11.84
N VAL A 290 -8.72 2.58 12.13
CA VAL A 290 -8.94 3.63 13.15
C VAL A 290 -9.52 4.92 12.55
N VAL A 291 -9.72 4.99 11.24
CA VAL A 291 -10.18 6.20 10.58
C VAL A 291 -11.64 6.50 10.95
N VAL A 292 -11.89 7.71 11.45
CA VAL A 292 -13.25 8.20 11.73
C VAL A 292 -13.58 9.35 10.78
N PRO A 293 -14.62 9.22 9.93
CA PRO A 293 -15.12 10.32 9.12
C PRO A 293 -15.74 11.45 9.95
N THR A 294 -15.51 12.70 9.53
CA THR A 294 -16.33 13.85 9.95
C THR A 294 -17.71 13.73 9.30
N THR A 295 -18.64 13.00 9.89
CA THR A 295 -19.99 12.84 9.33
C THR A 295 -21.02 13.72 10.03
N MET A 296 -22.00 14.23 9.27
CA MET A 296 -23.22 14.82 9.82
C MET A 296 -24.05 13.78 10.62
N PRO A 297 -24.87 14.20 11.61
CA PRO A 297 -25.56 13.33 12.58
C PRO A 297 -26.33 12.13 11.99
N GLY A 298 -26.79 12.20 10.74
CA GLY A 298 -27.49 11.08 10.07
C GLY A 298 -26.61 9.85 9.80
N ALA A 299 -25.29 9.99 9.66
CA ALA A 299 -24.38 8.84 9.47
C ALA A 299 -24.15 8.03 10.76
N TYR A 300 -24.63 8.52 11.91
CA TYR A 300 -24.54 7.84 13.19
C TYR A 300 -25.36 6.54 13.18
N PHE A 301 -26.49 6.51 12.45
CA PHE A 301 -27.32 5.32 12.28
C PHE A 301 -26.65 4.28 11.37
N TRP A 302 -26.09 4.71 10.24
CA TRP A 302 -25.48 3.82 9.24
C TRP A 302 -24.12 3.25 9.66
N LYS A 303 -23.50 3.80 10.71
CA LYS A 303 -22.22 3.31 11.28
C LYS A 303 -22.37 2.52 12.58
N ASN A 304 -23.59 2.45 13.14
CA ASN A 304 -23.82 1.65 14.33
C ASN A 304 -23.58 0.18 13.96
N PRO A 305 -22.60 -0.52 14.59
CA PRO A 305 -22.30 -1.91 14.27
C PRO A 305 -23.53 -2.82 14.37
N GLY A 306 -24.40 -2.59 15.35
CA GLY A 306 -25.64 -3.35 15.51
C GLY A 306 -26.67 -3.06 14.41
N PHE A 307 -26.71 -1.84 13.88
CA PHE A 307 -27.56 -1.52 12.72
C PHE A 307 -26.98 -2.12 11.44
N ILE A 308 -25.66 -2.09 11.25
CA ILE A 308 -25.01 -2.70 10.09
C ILE A 308 -25.20 -4.21 10.10
N GLU A 309 -24.98 -4.87 11.25
CA GLU A 309 -25.22 -6.31 11.40
C GLU A 309 -26.69 -6.65 11.17
N HIS A 310 -27.61 -5.91 11.78
CA HIS A 310 -29.04 -6.13 11.55
C HIS A 310 -29.44 -5.89 10.09
N ALA A 311 -28.96 -4.82 9.46
CA ALA A 311 -29.21 -4.52 8.05
C ALA A 311 -28.65 -5.59 7.10
N ARG A 312 -27.58 -6.29 7.50
CA ARG A 312 -27.05 -7.45 6.78
C ARG A 312 -27.93 -8.68 6.98
N GLU A 313 -28.35 -8.96 8.22
CA GLU A 313 -29.21 -10.09 8.56
C GLU A 313 -30.56 -10.04 7.83
N VAL A 314 -31.12 -8.84 7.64
CA VAL A 314 -32.41 -8.64 6.95
C VAL A 314 -32.28 -8.38 5.45
N GLY A 315 -31.07 -8.49 4.87
CA GLY A 315 -30.83 -8.33 3.43
C GLY A 315 -30.90 -6.89 2.89
N LEU A 316 -31.04 -5.88 3.77
CA LEU A 316 -30.97 -4.46 3.36
C LEU A 316 -29.60 -4.09 2.81
N ALA A 317 -28.55 -4.83 3.21
CA ALA A 317 -27.22 -4.70 2.63
C ALA A 317 -27.22 -4.91 1.12
N ASP A 318 -28.10 -5.76 0.56
CA ASP A 318 -28.12 -6.06 -0.87
C ASP A 318 -28.75 -4.97 -1.75
N ASN A 319 -29.39 -3.96 -1.14
CA ASN A 319 -29.96 -2.84 -1.86
C ASN A 319 -28.94 -1.69 -1.99
N PRO A 320 -28.42 -1.39 -3.20
CA PRO A 320 -27.38 -0.38 -3.41
C PRO A 320 -27.79 1.04 -3.00
N LEU A 321 -29.10 1.32 -2.92
CA LEU A 321 -29.63 2.62 -2.55
C LEU A 321 -29.50 2.91 -1.05
N LEU A 322 -29.29 1.88 -0.22
CA LEU A 322 -29.29 2.00 1.24
C LEU A 322 -27.89 2.24 1.84
N GLY A 323 -26.83 2.21 1.03
CA GLY A 323 -25.49 2.62 1.45
C GLY A 323 -24.85 1.78 2.57
N VAL A 324 -25.36 0.57 2.82
CA VAL A 324 -24.84 -0.36 3.84
C VAL A 324 -23.56 -1.02 3.31
N ALA A 325 -22.53 -1.09 4.15
CA ALA A 325 -21.23 -1.63 3.76
C ALA A 325 -21.23 -3.16 3.62
N TYR A 326 -20.96 -3.65 2.41
CA TYR A 326 -20.81 -5.07 2.07
C TYR A 326 -19.51 -5.67 2.61
N GLU A 327 -19.52 -6.95 2.97
CA GLU A 327 -18.34 -7.67 3.49
C GLU A 327 -17.73 -8.69 2.51
N GLY A 328 -18.40 -9.01 1.39
CA GLY A 328 -18.00 -10.10 0.49
C GLY A 328 -17.11 -9.70 -0.70
N HIS A 329 -16.18 -10.58 -1.06
CA HIS A 329 -15.47 -10.50 -2.35
C HIS A 329 -16.46 -10.78 -3.50
N HIS A 330 -16.52 -9.86 -4.46
CA HIS A 330 -17.42 -9.97 -5.60
C HIS A 330 -16.85 -10.93 -6.64
N LYS A 331 -17.68 -11.82 -7.18
CA LYS A 331 -17.26 -12.72 -8.27
C LYS A 331 -16.94 -11.91 -9.53
N PHE A 332 -15.85 -12.28 -10.19
CA PHE A 332 -15.53 -11.74 -11.52
C PHE A 332 -16.47 -12.35 -12.56
N ARG A 333 -17.40 -11.55 -13.08
CA ARG A 333 -18.41 -11.95 -14.08
C ARG A 333 -17.89 -11.68 -15.49
N LEU A 334 -17.26 -12.70 -16.08
CA LEU A 334 -16.68 -12.61 -17.42
C LEU A 334 -17.76 -12.48 -18.51
N ASP A 335 -18.89 -13.15 -18.31
CA ASP A 335 -20.10 -13.08 -19.13
C ASP A 335 -20.61 -11.63 -19.26
N GLU A 336 -20.76 -10.91 -18.15
CA GLU A 336 -21.21 -9.52 -18.17
C GLU A 336 -20.19 -8.58 -18.84
N LEU A 337 -18.89 -8.84 -18.67
CA LEU A 337 -17.86 -8.07 -19.33
C LEU A 337 -17.91 -8.28 -20.85
N ILE A 338 -17.98 -9.53 -21.31
CA ILE A 338 -18.07 -9.87 -22.72
C ILE A 338 -19.33 -9.27 -23.33
N ALA A 339 -20.48 -9.41 -22.66
CA ALA A 339 -21.73 -8.80 -23.08
C ALA A 339 -21.58 -7.28 -23.20
N THR A 340 -21.00 -6.61 -22.20
CA THR A 340 -20.74 -5.17 -22.26
C THR A 340 -19.87 -4.79 -23.47
N ILE A 341 -18.78 -5.51 -23.74
CA ILE A 341 -17.87 -5.22 -24.87
C ILE A 341 -18.58 -5.40 -26.23
N ARG A 342 -19.40 -6.45 -26.34
CA ARG A 342 -20.14 -6.81 -27.55
C ARG A 342 -21.27 -5.81 -27.82
N ASP A 343 -22.01 -5.45 -26.78
CA ASP A 343 -23.23 -4.66 -26.90
C ASP A 343 -22.94 -3.14 -26.91
N THR A 344 -21.73 -2.70 -26.51
CA THR A 344 -21.30 -1.30 -26.63
C THR A 344 -20.98 -0.94 -28.08
N SER A 345 -21.67 0.07 -28.61
CA SER A 345 -21.49 0.55 -29.99
C SER A 345 -20.12 1.21 -30.21
N TRP A 346 -19.72 1.40 -31.47
CA TRP A 346 -18.48 2.11 -31.80
C TRP A 346 -18.48 3.58 -31.37
N GLU A 347 -19.64 4.23 -31.39
CA GLU A 347 -19.78 5.61 -30.92
C GLU A 347 -19.60 5.69 -29.40
N GLU A 348 -20.24 4.79 -28.66
CA GLU A 348 -20.09 4.69 -27.22
C GLU A 348 -18.65 4.36 -26.81
N LYS A 349 -17.94 3.52 -27.57
CA LYS A 349 -16.50 3.24 -27.36
C LYS A 349 -15.66 4.51 -27.53
N LYS A 350 -15.93 5.32 -28.56
CA LYS A 350 -15.25 6.61 -28.78
C LYS A 350 -15.55 7.59 -27.65
N ASP A 351 -16.79 7.65 -27.19
CA ASP A 351 -17.16 8.53 -26.08
C ASP A 351 -16.56 8.08 -24.74
N GLN A 352 -16.51 6.78 -24.47
CA GLN A 352 -15.81 6.22 -23.32
C GLN A 352 -14.31 6.57 -23.36
N LEU A 353 -13.68 6.50 -24.53
CA LEU A 353 -12.29 6.91 -24.70
C LEU A 353 -12.09 8.42 -24.48
N ARG A 354 -13.02 9.26 -24.96
CA ARG A 354 -12.99 10.71 -24.72
C ARG A 354 -13.11 11.04 -23.23
N ARG A 355 -14.00 10.37 -22.50
CA ARG A 355 -14.20 10.53 -21.04
C ARG A 355 -12.95 10.29 -20.20
N ILE A 356 -12.00 9.50 -20.69
CA ILE A 356 -10.69 9.34 -20.04
C ILE A 356 -10.01 10.71 -19.87
N PHE A 357 -10.10 11.58 -20.88
CA PHE A 357 -9.43 12.88 -20.89
C PHE A 357 -10.35 14.06 -20.54
N THR A 358 -11.64 13.98 -20.88
CA THR A 358 -12.58 15.09 -20.67
C THR A 358 -13.25 15.06 -19.30
N GLY A 359 -13.35 13.89 -18.68
CA GLY A 359 -14.28 13.63 -17.58
C GLY A 359 -15.62 13.17 -18.13
#